data_AF-A0A372JT50-F1
#
_entry.id   AF-A0A372JT50-F1
#
_cell.length_a   1.000
_cell.length_b   1.000
_cell.length_c   1.000
_cell.angle_alpha   90.00
_cell.angle_beta   90.00
_cell.angle_gamma   90.00
#
_symmetry.space_group_name_H-M   'P 1'
#
loop_
_entity.id
_entity.type
_entity.pdbx_description
1 polymer ?
#
loop_
_entity_poly.entity_id
_entity_poly.type
_entity_poly.pdbx_seq_one_letter_code
_entity_poly.pdbx_strand_id
1 'polypeptide(L)'
;PSRAAGARAAARAETERRRVERLWWRKEVLYWIGGAVIMNVLWAARSLGEGRLEDYWPAWPLGIWAAILLSYVFWPSRETRRRREGG
;
A
#
# COMPACT_ATOMS: atom_id res chain seq x y z
N PRO A 1 -23.45 24.51 -24.29
CA PRO A 1 -23.85 23.40 -23.39
C PRO A 1 -22.97 22.12 -23.46
N SER A 2 -22.40 21.76 -24.63
CA SER A 2 -21.63 20.50 -24.83
C SER A 2 -20.30 20.43 -24.08
N ARG A 3 -19.55 21.54 -23.94
CA ARG A 3 -18.26 21.57 -23.21
C ARG A 3 -18.40 21.34 -21.70
N ALA A 4 -19.47 21.85 -21.08
CA ALA A 4 -19.71 21.68 -19.65
C ALA A 4 -20.09 20.23 -19.31
N ALA A 5 -20.84 19.56 -20.20
CA ALA A 5 -21.12 18.13 -20.08
C ALA A 5 -19.84 17.29 -20.24
N GLY A 6 -18.98 17.62 -21.21
CA GLY A 6 -17.69 16.95 -21.40
C GLY A 6 -16.73 17.11 -20.21
N ALA A 7 -16.66 18.31 -19.61
CA ALA A 7 -15.83 18.55 -18.43
C ALA A 7 -16.30 17.76 -17.18
N ARG A 8 -17.62 17.64 -16.98
CA ARG A 8 -18.19 16.83 -15.89
C ARG A 8 -17.96 15.34 -16.09
N ALA A 9 -18.06 14.86 -17.33
CA ALA A 9 -17.74 13.47 -17.69
C ALA A 9 -16.25 13.16 -17.45
N ALA A 10 -15.34 14.06 -17.85
CA ALA A 10 -13.91 13.94 -17.61
C ALA A 10 -13.56 13.94 -16.11
N ALA A 11 -14.20 14.81 -15.32
CA ALA A 11 -14.00 14.85 -13.87
C ALA A 11 -14.46 13.55 -13.18
N ARG A 12 -15.60 12.98 -13.60
CA ARG A 12 -16.07 11.68 -13.10
C ARG A 12 -15.10 10.55 -13.45
N ALA A 13 -14.65 10.49 -14.70
CA ALA A 13 -13.66 9.52 -15.14
C ALA A 13 -12.33 9.61 -14.37
N GLU A 14 -11.86 10.83 -14.06
CA GLU A 14 -10.65 11.04 -13.26
C GLU A 14 -10.84 10.57 -11.80
N THR A 15 -12.01 10.82 -11.20
CA THR A 15 -12.30 10.34 -9.85
C THR A 15 -12.40 8.82 -9.74
N GLU A 16 -12.95 8.15 -10.77
CA GLU A 16 -13.00 6.69 -10.83
C GLU A 16 -11.61 6.08 -10.96
N ARG A 17 -10.76 6.63 -11.84
CA ARG A 17 -9.37 6.17 -11.97
C ARG A 17 -8.60 6.24 -10.65
N ARG A 18 -8.69 7.38 -9.94
CA ARG A 18 -8.06 7.54 -8.62
C ARG A 18 -8.60 6.58 -7.56
N ARG A 19 -9.86 6.15 -7.67
CA ARG A 19 -10.43 5.13 -6.77
C ARG A 19 -9.86 3.76 -7.09
N VAL A 20 -9.79 3.38 -8.36
CA VAL A 20 -9.23 2.09 -8.80
C VAL A 20 -7.74 1.99 -8.42
N GLU A 21 -6.98 3.05 -8.62
CA GLU A 21 -5.55 3.11 -8.30
C GLU A 21 -5.27 2.98 -6.79
N ARG A 22 -6.08 3.65 -5.94
CA ARG A 22 -6.02 3.47 -4.48
C ARG A 22 -6.37 2.05 -4.03
N LEU A 23 -7.33 1.41 -4.69
CA LEU A 23 -7.72 0.03 -4.38
C LEU A 23 -6.63 -0.97 -4.79
N TRP A 24 -5.95 -0.71 -5.90
CA TRP A 24 -4.84 -1.53 -6.37
C TRP A 24 -3.65 -1.45 -5.41
N TRP A 25 -3.27 -0.25 -4.98
CA TRP A 25 -2.24 -0.04 -3.96
C TRP A 25 -2.58 -0.75 -2.63
N ARG A 26 -3.84 -0.65 -2.17
CA ARG A 26 -4.29 -1.36 -0.96
C ARG A 26 -4.22 -2.88 -1.10
N LYS A 27 -4.54 -3.44 -2.27
CA LYS A 27 -4.44 -4.88 -2.51
C LYS A 27 -3.00 -5.36 -2.40
N GLU A 28 -2.06 -4.61 -2.96
CA GLU A 28 -0.64 -4.92 -2.84
C GLU A 28 -0.20 -4.90 -1.37
N VAL A 29 -0.54 -3.83 -0.63
CA VAL A 29 -0.24 -3.73 0.81
C VAL A 29 -0.89 -4.86 1.61
N LEU A 30 -2.13 -5.24 1.30
CA LEU A 30 -2.83 -6.35 1.96
C LEU A 30 -2.21 -7.71 1.65
N TYR A 31 -1.69 -7.92 0.44
CA TYR A 31 -0.98 -9.15 0.08
C TYR A 31 0.33 -9.29 0.87
N TRP A 32 1.08 -8.19 0.99
CA TRP A 32 2.28 -8.13 1.82
C TRP A 32 1.97 -8.33 3.31
N ILE A 33 0.91 -7.69 3.83
CA ILE A 33 0.47 -7.87 5.22
C ILE A 33 -0.05 -9.29 5.46
N GLY A 34 -0.75 -9.91 4.51
CA GLY A 34 -1.24 -11.28 4.64
C GLY A 34 -0.10 -12.28 4.89
N GLY A 35 0.99 -12.18 4.12
CA GLY A 35 2.20 -12.99 4.34
C GLY A 35 2.86 -12.71 5.69
N ALA A 36 2.96 -11.44 6.08
CA ALA A 36 3.50 -11.02 7.38
C ALA A 36 2.69 -11.57 8.56
N VAL A 37 1.36 -11.51 8.48
CA VAL A 37 0.44 -12.01 9.52
C VAL A 37 0.58 -13.52 9.64
N ILE A 38 0.62 -14.27 8.55
CA ILE A 38 0.76 -15.73 8.60
C ILE A 38 2.07 -16.12 9.29
N MET A 39 3.19 -15.47 8.93
CA MET A 39 4.49 -15.69 9.58
C MET A 39 4.46 -15.37 11.08
N ASN A 40 3.80 -14.27 11.45
CA ASN A 40 3.66 -13.84 12.84
C ASN A 40 2.82 -14.81 13.66
N VAL A 41 1.69 -15.25 13.12
CA VAL A 41 0.78 -16.21 13.75
C VAL A 41 1.46 -17.56 13.93
N LEU A 42 2.24 -18.01 12.94
CA LEU A 42 2.97 -19.28 13.03
C LEU A 42 4.06 -19.25 14.10
N TRP A 43 4.79 -18.14 14.23
CA TRP A 43 5.75 -17.96 15.31
C TRP A 43 5.07 -17.82 16.67
N ALA A 44 3.99 -17.03 16.78
CA ALA A 44 3.28 -16.84 18.03
C ALA A 44 2.72 -18.16 18.55
N ALA A 45 2.15 -18.99 17.66
CA ALA A 45 1.68 -20.33 17.99
C ALA A 45 2.80 -21.25 18.47
N ARG A 46 3.99 -21.17 17.86
CA ARG A 46 5.20 -21.91 18.29
C ARG A 46 5.70 -21.47 19.66
N SER A 47 5.89 -20.16 19.86
CA SER A 47 6.40 -19.62 21.13
C SER A 47 5.43 -19.85 22.30
N LEU A 48 4.11 -19.78 22.05
CA LEU A 48 3.09 -20.14 23.05
C LEU A 48 3.11 -21.63 23.40
N GLY A 49 3.47 -22.49 22.45
CA GLY A 49 3.59 -23.94 22.65
C GLY A 49 4.87 -24.37 23.37
N GLU A 50 6.00 -23.69 23.11
CA GLU A 50 7.32 -24.01 23.69
C GLU A 50 7.57 -23.36 25.06
N GLY A 51 6.74 -22.37 25.47
CA GLY A 51 6.81 -21.73 26.79
C GLY A 51 8.07 -20.91 27.02
N ARG A 52 8.90 -20.73 25.98
CA ARG A 52 10.05 -19.83 25.93
C ARG A 52 9.85 -18.89 24.75
N LEU A 53 10.38 -17.68 24.87
CA LEU A 53 10.49 -16.78 23.73
C LEU A 53 11.62 -17.32 22.84
N GLU A 54 11.31 -18.23 21.89
CA GLU A 54 12.24 -18.56 20.80
C GLU A 54 12.67 -17.27 20.08
N ASP A 55 13.92 -17.23 19.62
CA ASP A 55 14.46 -16.13 18.82
C ASP A 55 13.47 -15.76 17.71
N TYR A 56 12.98 -14.52 17.78
CA TYR A 56 11.96 -13.98 16.88
C TYR A 56 12.60 -13.63 15.53
N TRP A 57 13.08 -14.65 14.85
CA TRP A 57 13.65 -14.56 13.52
C TRP A 57 12.73 -13.86 12.49
N PRO A 58 11.38 -13.88 12.60
CA PRO A 58 10.51 -13.09 11.72
C PRO A 58 10.59 -11.56 11.95
N ALA A 59 11.04 -11.09 13.13
CA ALA A 59 11.15 -9.65 13.38
C ALA A 59 12.20 -8.96 12.52
N TRP A 60 13.30 -9.63 12.20
CA TRP A 60 14.36 -9.07 11.35
C TRP A 60 13.84 -8.65 9.96
N PRO A 61 13.24 -9.56 9.17
CA PRO A 61 12.66 -9.18 7.89
C PRO A 61 11.49 -8.19 8.06
N LEU A 62 10.64 -8.33 9.08
CA LEU A 62 9.53 -7.39 9.33
C LEU A 62 10.01 -5.96 9.64
N GLY A 63 11.07 -5.81 10.42
CA GLY A 63 11.63 -4.52 10.79
C GLY A 63 12.15 -3.75 9.57
N ILE A 64 12.84 -4.44 8.65
CA ILE A 64 13.33 -3.86 7.39
C ILE A 64 12.15 -3.43 6.51
N TRP A 65 11.15 -4.30 6.36
CA TRP A 65 9.94 -4.00 5.60
C TRP A 65 9.16 -2.81 6.16
N ALA A 66 9.00 -2.75 7.49
CA ALA A 66 8.37 -1.64 8.18
C ALA A 66 9.13 -0.33 7.96
N ALA A 67 10.47 -0.36 8.02
CA ALA A 67 11.31 0.82 7.76
C ALA A 67 11.14 1.33 6.32
N ILE A 68 11.08 0.44 5.33
CA ILE A 68 10.86 0.81 3.93
C ILE A 68 9.47 1.42 3.74
N LEU A 69 8.41 0.80 4.28
CA LEU A 69 7.05 1.34 4.19
C LEU A 69 6.94 2.72 4.84
N LEU A 70 7.58 2.87 6.00
CA LEU A 70 7.65 4.15 6.71
C LEU A 70 8.32 5.20 5.83
N SER A 71 9.43 4.85 5.17
CA SER A 71 10.11 5.73 4.22
C SER A 71 9.19 6.19 3.08
N TYR A 72 8.38 5.30 2.49
CA TYR A 72 7.40 5.68 1.44
C TYR A 72 6.28 6.60 1.94
N VAL A 73 5.80 6.41 3.18
CA VAL A 73 4.77 7.27 3.80
C VAL A 73 5.32 8.66 4.10
N PHE A 74 6.59 8.75 4.50
CA PHE A 74 7.27 10.02 4.74
C PHE A 74 7.76 10.71 3.46
N TRP A 75 7.98 9.95 2.38
CA TRP A 75 8.36 10.46 1.06
C TRP A 75 7.27 10.22 0.00
N PRO A 76 6.06 10.80 0.15
CA PRO A 76 5.11 10.83 -0.95
C PRO A 76 5.64 11.85 -1.98
N SER A 77 6.47 11.35 -2.90
CA SER A 77 6.93 12.11 -4.07
C SER A 77 5.72 12.67 -4.80
N ARG A 78 5.65 13.99 -4.84
CA ARG A 78 4.66 14.77 -5.59
C ARG A 78 4.87 14.53 -7.08
N GLU A 79 4.29 13.47 -7.64
CA GLU A 79 4.28 13.30 -9.08
C GLU A 79 3.25 14.25 -9.71
N THR A 80 3.76 15.42 -10.06
CA THR A 80 2.99 16.55 -10.55
C THR A 80 2.95 16.49 -12.08
N ARG A 81 1.83 15.99 -12.62
CA ARG A 81 1.12 16.52 -13.80
C ARG A 81 2.00 17.03 -14.97
N ARG A 82 2.76 16.16 -15.67
CA ARG A 82 3.54 16.55 -16.88
C ARG A 82 2.84 16.28 -18.23
N ARG A 83 1.55 16.62 -18.39
CA ARG A 83 0.82 16.35 -19.67
C ARG A 83 -0.23 17.40 -20.06
N ARG A 84 0.02 18.70 -19.81
CA ARG A 84 -0.85 19.82 -20.25
C ARG A 84 -0.11 20.99 -20.92
N GLU A 85 1.13 20.79 -21.36
CA GLU A 85 1.95 21.84 -22.01
C GLU A 85 2.42 21.45 -23.42
N GLY A 86 1.73 20.52 -24.07
CA GLY A 86 1.87 20.28 -25.52
C GLY A 86 0.62 20.80 -26.22
N GLY A 87 0.49 22.13 -26.24
CA GLY A 87 -0.44 22.85 -27.11
C GLY A 87 0.13 22.99 -28.51
#